data_AF-A0A4Y7RC43-F1
#
_entry.id   AF-A0A4Y7RC43-F1
#
_cell.length_a   1.000
_cell.length_b   1.000
_cell.length_c   1.000
_cell.angle_alpha   90.00
_cell.angle_beta   90.00
_cell.angle_gamma   90.00
#
_symmetry.space_group_name_H-M   'P 1'
#
loop_
_entity.id
_entity.type
_entity.pdbx_description
1 polymer ?
#
loop_
_entity_poly.entity_id
_entity_poly.type
_entity_poly.pdbx_seq_one_letter_code
_entity_poly.pdbx_strand_id
1 'polypeptide(L)' 'MTKDKKVIEIRQRMIDRILAEEEYLRNLSHHLGASVDVVKEWITESYTDEMLRSMVASLDRLEKAKEMEKENPGSLV' A
#
# COMPACT_ATOMS: atom_id res chain seq x y z
N MET A 1 -9.70 2.30 -27.10
CA MET A 1 -9.10 2.71 -25.80
C MET A 1 -7.66 3.12 -26.06
N THR A 2 -7.31 4.38 -25.81
CA THR A 2 -5.93 4.88 -25.91
C THR A 2 -5.08 4.29 -24.77
N LYS A 3 -3.78 4.07 -25.00
CA LYS A 3 -2.86 3.49 -24.01
C LYS A 3 -2.84 4.31 -22.71
N ASP A 4 -3.01 5.62 -22.81
CA ASP A 4 -2.98 6.56 -21.68
C ASP A 4 -4.12 6.34 -20.67
N LYS A 5 -5.33 6.01 -21.15
CA LYS A 5 -6.47 5.71 -20.25
C LYS A 5 -6.20 4.47 -19.39
N LYS A 6 -5.59 3.43 -19.98
CA LYS A 6 -5.25 2.20 -19.25
C LYS A 6 -4.19 2.46 -18.18
N VAL A 7 -3.21 3.32 -18.46
CA VAL A 7 -2.15 3.67 -17.50
C VAL A 7 -2.74 4.42 -16.29
N ILE A 8 -3.61 5.40 -16.54
CA ILE A 8 -4.29 6.17 -15.47
C ILE A 8 -5.15 5.24 -14.58
N GLU A 9 -5.91 4.33 -15.18
CA GLU A 9 -6.73 3.36 -14.43
C GLU A 9 -5.88 2.43 -13.54
N ILE A 10 -4.72 1.98 -14.01
CA ILE A 10 -3.81 1.13 -13.22
C ILE A 10 -3.23 1.92 -12.05
N ARG A 11 -2.79 3.15 -12.29
CA ARG A 11 -2.27 4.03 -11.23
C ARG A 11 -3.31 4.27 -10.14
N GLN A 12 -4.55 4.62 -10.53
CA GLN A 12 -5.61 4.87 -9.56
C GLN A 12 -5.92 3.63 -8.72
N ARG A 13 -5.99 2.44 -9.32
CA ARG A 13 -6.19 1.19 -8.57
C ARG A 13 -5.10 0.92 -7.54
N MET A 14 -3.83 1.24 -7.85
CA MET A 14 -2.74 1.09 -6.89
C MET A 14 -2.91 2.07 -5.73
N ILE A 15 -3.23 3.33 -6.01
CA ILE A 15 -3.51 4.35 -4.99
C ILE A 15 -4.68 3.89 -4.11
N ASP A 16 -5.82 3.54 -4.69
CA ASP A 16 -7.01 3.09 -3.96
C ASP A 16 -6.70 1.92 -3.03
N ARG A 17 -5.93 0.93 -3.51
CA ARG A 17 -5.52 -0.21 -2.70
C ARG A 17 -4.65 0.21 -1.50
N ILE A 18 -3.69 1.10 -1.70
CA ILE A 18 -2.83 1.60 -0.61
C ILE A 18 -3.67 2.41 0.39
N LEU A 19 -4.59 3.23 -0.10
CA LEU A 19 -5.41 4.11 0.74
C LEU A 19 -6.44 3.36 1.58
N ALA A 20 -6.83 2.14 1.18
CA ALA A 20 -7.71 1.27 1.96
C ALA A 20 -7.03 0.68 3.22
N GLU A 21 -5.70 0.65 3.27
CA GLU A 21 -4.92 0.00 4.33
C GLU A 21 -4.58 0.99 5.47
N GLU A 22 -5.55 1.26 6.35
CA GLU A 22 -5.40 2.27 7.41
C GLU A 22 -4.24 2.01 8.38
N GLU A 23 -4.00 0.74 8.75
CA GLU A 23 -2.90 0.36 9.66
C GLU A 23 -1.55 0.67 9.01
N TYR A 24 -1.41 0.36 7.72
CA TYR A 24 -0.21 0.65 6.96
C TYR A 24 0.03 2.17 6.85
N LEU A 25 -1.02 2.95 6.57
CA LEU A 25 -0.92 4.42 6.51
C LEU A 25 -0.53 5.03 7.86
N ARG A 26 -1.08 4.52 8.97
CA ARG A 26 -0.68 4.94 10.32
C ARG A 26 0.79 4.64 10.58
N ASN A 27 1.26 3.42 10.26
CA ASN A 27 2.66 3.05 10.44
C ASN A 27 3.59 3.91 9.57
N LEU A 28 3.20 4.18 8.33
CA LEU A 28 3.96 5.04 7.42
C LEU A 28 4.00 6.49 7.91
N SER A 29 2.88 7.01 8.40
CA SER A 29 2.78 8.32 9.06
C SER A 29 3.75 8.42 10.25
N HIS A 30 3.78 7.42 11.13
CA HIS A 30 4.72 7.38 12.24
C HIS A 30 6.18 7.35 11.77
N HIS A 31 6.49 6.55 10.75
CA HIS A 31 7.84 6.41 10.23
C HIS A 31 8.35 7.70 9.56
N LEU A 32 7.49 8.38 8.80
CA LEU A 32 7.84 9.60 8.07
C LEU A 32 7.72 10.86 8.93
N GLY A 33 7.18 10.77 10.15
CA GLY A 33 6.96 11.92 11.03
C GLY A 33 5.95 12.93 10.47
N ALA A 34 5.02 12.47 9.64
CA ALA A 34 4.00 13.28 8.98
C ALA A 34 2.61 12.79 9.37
N SER A 35 1.58 13.65 9.27
CA SER A 35 0.20 13.21 9.51
C SER A 35 -0.26 12.24 8.43
N VAL A 36 -1.25 11.40 8.75
CA VAL A 36 -1.83 10.45 7.79
C VAL A 36 -2.34 11.17 6.54
N ASP A 37 -2.97 12.34 6.68
CA ASP A 37 -3.49 13.09 5.54
C ASP A 37 -2.39 13.58 4.59
N VAL A 38 -1.26 14.05 5.14
CA VAL A 38 -0.08 14.43 4.35
C VAL A 38 0.50 13.21 3.62
N VAL A 39 0.55 12.05 4.28
CA VAL A 39 1.00 10.80 3.62
C VAL A 39 0.06 10.42 2.46
N LYS A 40 -1.25 10.54 2.63
CA LYS A 40 -2.23 10.27 1.56
C LYS A 40 -2.06 11.22 0.38
N GLU A 41 -1.79 12.49 0.65
CA GLU A 41 -1.49 13.51 -0.37
C GLU A 41 -0.23 13.13 -1.17
N TRP A 42 0.86 12.76 -0.49
CA TRP A 42 2.09 12.33 -1.16
C TRP A 42 1.89 11.09 -2.03
N ILE A 43 1.14 10.10 -1.55
CA ILE A 43 0.83 8.89 -2.32
C ILE A 43 0.05 9.23 -3.59
N THR A 44 -0.89 10.17 -3.49
CA THR A 44 -1.77 10.54 -4.60
C THR A 44 -1.02 11.38 -5.65
N GLU A 45 -0.30 12.40 -5.18
CA GLU A 45 0.20 13.48 -6.03
C GLU A 45 1.69 13.39 -6.35
N SER A 46 2.48 12.82 -5.45
CA SER A 46 3.96 12.88 -5.52
C SER A 46 4.62 11.54 -5.85
N TYR A 47 4.01 10.42 -5.47
CA TYR A 47 4.64 9.11 -5.62
C TYR A 47 4.63 8.63 -7.08
N THR A 48 5.76 8.10 -7.52
CA THR A 48 5.89 7.52 -8.86
C THR A 48 5.22 6.17 -8.94
N ASP A 49 4.89 5.70 -10.16
CA ASP A 49 4.30 4.38 -10.36
C ASP A 49 5.19 3.25 -9.81
N GLU A 50 6.51 3.41 -9.82
CA GLU A 50 7.44 2.45 -9.24
C GLU A 50 7.31 2.37 -7.71
N MET A 51 7.21 3.52 -7.05
CA MET A 51 6.98 3.59 -5.60
C MET A 51 5.64 2.96 -5.23
N LEU A 52 4.57 3.30 -5.97
CA LEU A 52 3.24 2.71 -5.76
C LEU A 52 3.25 1.19 -5.92
N ARG A 53 3.94 0.66 -6.95
CA ARG A 53 4.09 -0.80 -7.14
C ARG A 53 4.85 -1.45 -5.98
N SER A 54 5.92 -0.82 -5.50
CA SER A 54 6.70 -1.32 -4.36
C SER A 54 5.87 -1.39 -3.07
N MET A 55 5.02 -0.38 -2.85
CA MET A 55 4.10 -0.35 -1.70
C MET A 55 3.03 -1.45 -1.81
N VAL A 56 2.39 -1.60 -2.97
CA VAL A 56 1.41 -2.68 -3.21
C VAL A 56 2.05 -4.05 -2.99
N ALA A 57 3.26 -4.29 -3.52
CA ALA A 57 3.96 -5.55 -3.30
C ALA A 57 4.32 -5.80 -1.83
N SER A 58 4.54 -4.74 -1.05
CA SER A 58 4.80 -4.85 0.39
C SER A 58 3.51 -5.20 1.15
N LEU A 59 2.37 -4.62 0.77
CA LEU A 59 1.06 -4.98 1.30
C LEU A 59 0.73 -6.45 1.00
N ASP A 60 0.96 -6.93 -0.22
CA ASP A 60 0.76 -8.34 -0.59
C ASP A 60 1.56 -9.31 0.30
N ARG A 61 2.80 -8.93 0.66
CA ARG A 61 3.64 -9.75 1.55
C ARG A 61 3.13 -9.75 2.99
N LEU A 62 2.66 -8.61 3.47
CA LEU A 62 2.09 -8.48 4.82
C LEU A 62 0.79 -9.27 4.95
N GLU A 63 -0.07 -9.21 3.93
CA GLU A 63 -1.32 -9.98 3.88
C GLU A 63 -1.04 -11.48 3.93
N LYS A 64 -0.13 -11.97 3.08
CA LYS A 64 0.30 -13.37 3.09
C LYS A 64 0.90 -13.81 4.42
N ALA A 65 1.71 -12.95 5.06
CA ALA A 65 2.27 -13.26 6.37
C ALA A 65 1.17 -13.39 7.44
N LYS A 66 0.19 -12.47 7.45
CA LYS A 66 -0.98 -12.52 8.35
C LYS A 66 -1.84 -13.76 8.11
N GLU A 67 -1.99 -14.21 6.87
CA GLU A 67 -2.70 -15.46 6.54
C GLU A 67 -1.95 -16.69 7.08
N MET A 68 -0.63 -16.75 6.87
CA MET A 68 0.20 -17.86 7.37
C MET A 68 0.20 -17.95 8.91
N GLU A 69 0.21 -16.82 9.62
CA GLU A 69 0.08 -16.79 11.09
C GLU A 69 -1.29 -17.29 11.57
N LYS A 70 -2.36 -16.99 10.82
CA LYS A 70 -3.72 -17.49 11.13
C LYS A 70 -3.87 -18.98 10.90
N GLU A 71 -3.20 -19.53 9.88
CA GLU A 71 -3.25 -20.97 9.55
C GLU A 71 -2.35 -21.84 10.46
N ASN A 72 -1.32 -21.26 11.09
CA ASN A 72 -0.45 -21.96 12.05
C ASN A 72 -0.16 -21.12 13.31
N PRO A 73 -1.14 -20.96 14.23
CA PRO A 73 -0.96 -20.18 15.46
C PRO A 73 -0.02 -20.80 16.51
N GLY A 74 0.83 -21.77 16.15
CA GLY A 74 1.59 -22.60 17.11
C GLY A 74 2.98 -23.08 16.69
N SER A 75 3.61 -22.56 15.63
CA SER A 75 4.97 -23.01 15.24
C SER A 75 6.12 -22.24 15.93
N LEU A 76 5.82 -21.49 16.99
CA LEU A 76 6.83 -20.88 17.86
C LEU A 76 6.60 -21.37 19.30
N VAL A 77 6.93 -22.63 19.56
CA VAL A 77 7.29 -23.14 20.90
C VAL A 77 8.60 -23.89 20.76
#